data_AF-A0A9C9F7N3-F1
#
_entry.id   AF-A0A9C9F7N3-F1
#
_cell.length_a   1.000
_cell.length_b   1.000
_cell.length_c   1.000
_cell.angle_alpha   90.00
_cell.angle_beta   90.00
_cell.angle_gamma   90.00
#
_symmetry.space_group_name_H-M   'P 1'
#
loop_
_entity.id
_entity.type
_entity.pdbx_description
1 polymer ?
#
loop_
_entity_poly.entity_id
_entity_poly.type
_entity_poly.pdbx_seq_one_letter_code
_entity_poly.pdbx_strand_id
1 'polypeptide(L)' 'GQRYASRPGLEVLFDEGIKGDRKKRKEKVQEAVERHGYSQKEVADYIGIHYSVISILLKG' A
#
# COMPACT_ATOMS: atom_id res chain seq x y z
N GLY A 1 -19.21 -12.57 4.74
CA GLY A 1 -18.04 -11.75 5.10
C GLY A 1 -16.88 -12.61 5.50
N GLN A 2 -15.97 -12.94 4.58
CA GLN A 2 -14.70 -13.63 4.86
C GLN A 2 -13.59 -13.18 3.88
N ARG A 3 -13.58 -11.89 3.45
CA ARG A 3 -12.54 -11.36 2.55
C ARG A 3 -11.26 -10.90 3.29
N TYR A 4 -11.30 -10.88 4.62
CA TYR A 4 -10.21 -10.35 5.45
C TYR A 4 -9.32 -11.42 6.10
N ALA A 5 -9.66 -12.71 5.97
CA ALA A 5 -9.00 -13.78 6.73
C ALA A 5 -7.58 -14.16 6.25
N SER A 6 -7.19 -13.79 5.01
CA SER A 6 -5.90 -14.20 4.42
C SER A 6 -4.97 -13.03 4.11
N ARG A 7 -5.29 -11.83 4.58
CA ARG A 7 -4.60 -10.61 4.19
C ARG A 7 -3.51 -10.24 5.19
N PRO A 8 -2.24 -10.06 4.76
CA PRO A 8 -1.21 -9.55 5.66
C PRO A 8 -1.54 -8.12 6.08
N GLY A 9 -1.26 -7.77 7.34
CA GLY A 9 -1.42 -6.40 7.83
C GLY A 9 -0.60 -5.40 7.02
N LEU A 10 -1.07 -4.15 6.93
CA LEU A 10 -0.33 -3.08 6.24
C LEU A 10 1.04 -2.87 6.90
N GLU A 11 1.16 -3.10 8.20
CA GLU A 11 2.41 -3.11 8.96
C GLU A 11 3.42 -4.15 8.49
N VAL A 12 2.97 -5.30 8.00
CA VAL A 12 3.85 -6.33 7.43
C VAL A 12 4.30 -5.95 6.03
N LEU A 13 3.42 -5.26 5.27
CA LEU A 13 3.72 -4.82 3.91
C LEU A 13 4.59 -3.57 3.86
N PHE A 14 4.46 -2.69 4.86
CA PHE A 14 5.06 -1.35 4.93
C PHE A 14 6.01 -1.19 6.13
N ASP A 15 6.93 -2.15 6.29
CA ASP A 15 8.05 -2.08 7.22
C ASP A 15 8.88 -0.76 7.08
N GLU A 16 9.53 -0.34 8.16
CA GLU A 16 10.19 0.98 8.28
C GLU A 16 11.23 1.26 7.19
N GLY A 17 11.86 0.23 6.63
CA GLY A 17 12.83 0.34 5.54
C GLY A 17 12.28 0.89 4.21
N ILE A 18 10.96 1.01 4.06
CA ILE A 18 10.31 1.44 2.80
C ILE A 18 10.13 2.96 2.72
N LYS A 19 10.25 3.67 3.85
CA LYS A 19 10.11 5.14 3.90
C LYS A 19 11.23 5.88 3.15
N GLY A 20 12.39 5.27 2.92
CA GLY A 20 13.50 5.90 2.17
C GLY A 20 13.52 5.64 0.66
N ASP A 21 12.86 4.57 0.18
CA ASP A 21 13.01 4.09 -1.19
C ASP A 21 11.69 4.20 -1.97
N ARG A 22 11.65 5.17 -2.90
CA ARG A 22 10.47 5.43 -3.73
C ARG A 22 10.08 4.22 -4.59
N LYS A 23 11.04 3.45 -5.08
CA LYS A 23 10.79 2.29 -5.95
C LYS A 23 10.14 1.18 -5.13
N LYS A 24 10.73 0.83 -3.98
CA LYS A 24 10.15 -0.16 -3.06
C LYS A 24 8.76 0.25 -2.58
N ARG A 25 8.56 1.54 -2.30
CA ARG A 25 7.24 2.06 -1.92
C ARG A 25 6.21 1.85 -3.02
N LYS A 26 6.55 2.11 -4.28
CA LYS A 26 5.67 1.85 -5.42
C LYS A 26 5.30 0.37 -5.50
N GLU A 27 6.28 -0.52 -5.44
CA GLU A 27 6.07 -1.97 -5.50
C GLU A 27 5.15 -2.46 -4.38
N LYS A 28 5.32 -1.95 -3.15
CA LYS A 28 4.48 -2.29 -2.00
C LYS A 28 3.06 -1.71 -2.09
N VAL A 29 2.91 -0.49 -2.59
CA VAL A 29 1.60 0.10 -2.89
C VAL A 29 0.86 -0.74 -3.93
N GLN A 30 1.55 -1.17 -4.98
CA GLN A 30 0.98 -2.03 -6.01
C GLN A 30 0.61 -3.40 -5.46
N GLU A 31 1.48 -4.05 -4.69
CA GLU A 31 1.20 -5.31 -4.01
C GLU A 31 -0.03 -5.19 -3.08
N ALA A 32 -0.08 -4.15 -2.26
CA ALA A 32 -1.17 -3.87 -1.34
C ALA A 32 -2.53 -3.72 -2.06
N VAL A 33 -2.56 -2.97 -3.17
CA VAL A 33 -3.81 -2.68 -3.91
C VAL A 33 -4.20 -3.84 -4.83
N GLU A 34 -3.29 -4.34 -5.65
CA GLU A 34 -3.60 -5.31 -6.71
C GLU A 34 -3.65 -6.75 -6.21
N ARG A 35 -2.71 -7.15 -5.34
CA ARG A 35 -2.63 -8.55 -4.88
C ARG A 35 -3.50 -8.82 -3.66
N HIS A 36 -3.53 -7.87 -2.74
CA HIS A 36 -4.24 -8.04 -1.47
C HIS A 36 -5.61 -7.34 -1.47
N GLY A 37 -5.87 -6.42 -2.41
CA GLY A 37 -7.17 -5.74 -2.57
C GLY A 37 -7.40 -4.55 -1.63
N TYR A 38 -6.38 -3.72 -1.32
CA TYR A 38 -6.51 -2.59 -0.38
C TYR A 38 -7.04 -1.45 -1.23
N SER A 39 -7.96 -0.67 -0.70
CA SER A 39 -8.28 0.59 -1.34
C SER A 39 -7.05 1.50 -1.27
N GLN A 40 -6.89 2.35 -2.30
CA GLN A 40 -5.84 3.38 -2.29
C GLN A 40 -5.95 4.28 -1.05
N LYS A 41 -7.17 4.47 -0.53
CA LYS A 41 -7.43 5.22 0.70
C LYS A 41 -6.86 4.53 1.94
N GLU A 42 -7.11 3.23 2.12
CA GLU A 42 -6.54 2.47 3.24
C GLU A 42 -5.01 2.53 3.25
N VAL A 43 -4.39 2.40 2.07
CA VAL A 43 -2.93 2.51 1.94
C VAL A 43 -2.44 3.94 2.22
N ALA A 44 -3.15 4.96 1.72
CA ALA A 44 -2.85 6.37 1.96
C ALA A 44 -2.91 6.72 3.45
N ASP A 45 -4.00 6.32 4.12
CA ASP A 45 -4.23 6.55 5.55
C ASP A 45 -3.14 5.86 6.39
N TYR A 46 -2.73 4.65 6.02
CA TYR A 46 -1.69 3.91 6.74
C TYR A 46 -0.29 4.52 6.59
N ILE A 47 0.13 4.85 5.36
CA ILE A 47 1.48 5.39 5.12
C ILE A 47 1.56 6.88 5.54
N GLY A 48 0.41 7.54 5.74
CA GLY A 48 0.33 8.97 6.07
C GLY A 48 0.62 9.87 4.87
N ILE A 49 0.25 9.43 3.67
CA ILE A 49 0.46 10.18 2.42
C ILE A 49 -0.87 10.40 1.74
N HIS A 50 -1.07 11.60 1.18
CA HIS A 50 -2.30 11.92 0.46
C HIS A 50 -2.61 10.93 -0.67
N TYR A 51 -3.88 10.57 -0.83
CA TYR A 51 -4.35 9.57 -1.81
C TYR A 51 -3.89 9.88 -3.25
N SER A 52 -3.75 11.16 -3.61
CA SER A 52 -3.26 11.55 -4.93
C SER A 52 -1.86 11.01 -5.23
N VAL A 53 -1.00 10.93 -4.21
CA VAL A 53 0.36 10.37 -4.37
C VAL A 53 0.28 8.87 -4.63
N ILE A 54 -0.60 8.15 -3.93
CA ILE A 54 -0.86 6.72 -4.18
C ILE A 54 -1.35 6.50 -5.61
N SER A 55 -2.28 7.34 -6.07
CA SER A 55 -2.79 7.29 -7.45
C SER A 55 -1.70 7.55 -8.48
N ILE A 56 -0.79 8.50 -8.23
CA ILE A 56 0.36 8.78 -9.10
C ILE A 56 1.33 7.58 -9.12
N LEU A 57 1.59 6.97 -7.96
CA LEU A 57 2.47 5.80 -7.85
C LEU A 57 1.95 4.61 -8.66
N LEU A 58 0.63 4.43 -8.76
CA LEU A 58 0.00 3.35 -9.53
C LEU A 58 -0.13 3.63 -11.03
N LYS A 59 -0.06 4.90 -11.46
CA LYS A 59 -0.22 5.29 -12.87
C LYS A 59 1.06 5.20 -13.70
N GLY A 60 2.22 5.29 -13.06
CA GLY A 60 3.53 5.13 -13.72
C GLY A 60 4.00 3.71 -13.71
#